data_AF-A0A7V9KBP7-F1
#
_entry.id   AF-A0A7V9KBP7-F1
#
_cell.length_a   1.000
_cell.length_b   1.000
_cell.length_c   1.000
_cell.angle_alpha   90.00
_cell.angle_beta   90.00
_cell.angle_gamma   90.00
#
_symmetry.space_group_name_H-M   'P 1'
#
loop_
_entity.id
_entity.type
_entity.pdbx_description
1 polymer ?
#
loop_
_entity_poly.entity_id
_entity_poly.type
_entity_poly.pdbx_seq_one_letter_code
_entity_poly.pdbx_strand_id
1 'polypeptide(L)'
;IVYFAERGQSYSTSEVRAAVWQKEPEGARTVCYCFGENEAEIRAEVIATGTSLAVERVRQHIQAGRCACEVRNPRGVCCLGDVAAAVKRAAAAMAAPVSLPDKSRSRLEIQ
;
A
#
# COMPACT_ATOMS: atom_id res chain seq x y z
N ILE A 1 0.86 4.62 -17.48
CA ILE A 1 -0.45 5.29 -17.67
C ILE A 1 -1.34 5.12 -16.44
N VAL A 2 -1.95 6.21 -15.97
CA VAL A 2 -2.92 6.31 -14.87
C VAL A 2 -4.32 6.52 -15.42
N TYR A 3 -4.51 7.52 -16.28
CA TYR A 3 -5.76 7.81 -16.97
C TYR A 3 -5.57 7.72 -18.48
N PHE A 4 -6.58 7.23 -19.19
CA PHE A 4 -6.62 7.22 -20.65
C PHE A 4 -8.06 7.42 -21.14
N ALA A 5 -8.21 8.03 -22.31
CA ALA A 5 -9.50 8.28 -22.94
C ALA A 5 -9.56 7.59 -24.31
N GLU A 6 -10.77 7.29 -24.78
CA GLU A 6 -11.01 6.65 -26.09
C GLU A 6 -10.39 7.42 -27.25
N ARG A 7 -10.31 8.76 -27.14
CA ARG A 7 -9.72 9.65 -28.15
C ARG A 7 -8.19 9.74 -28.10
N GLY A 8 -7.53 8.83 -27.38
CA GLY A 8 -6.07 8.70 -27.36
C GLY A 8 -5.32 9.57 -26.35
N GLN A 9 -6.00 10.48 -25.64
CA GLN A 9 -5.37 11.22 -24.53
C GLN A 9 -5.00 10.23 -23.41
N SER A 10 -3.80 10.37 -22.86
CA SER A 10 -3.38 9.62 -21.68
C SER A 10 -2.60 10.50 -20.73
N TYR A 11 -2.53 10.07 -19.47
CA TYR A 11 -1.75 10.68 -18.41
C TYR A 11 -0.96 9.59 -17.69
N SER A 12 0.34 9.79 -17.55
CA SER A 12 1.29 8.93 -16.86
C SER A 12 1.34 9.24 -15.35
N THR A 13 2.16 8.49 -14.62
CA THR A 13 2.39 8.71 -13.18
C THR A 13 3.09 10.04 -12.91
N SER A 14 3.90 10.55 -13.84
CA SER A 14 4.56 11.87 -13.71
C SER A 14 3.63 13.05 -14.00
N GLU A 15 2.43 12.80 -14.54
CA GLU A 15 1.47 13.84 -14.91
C GLU A 15 0.31 13.98 -13.91
N VAL A 16 0.28 13.14 -12.88
CA VAL A 16 -0.72 13.19 -11.80
C VAL A 16 -0.07 13.62 -10.49
N ARG A 17 -0.78 14.39 -9.67
CA ARG A 17 -0.24 14.94 -8.41
C ARG A 17 -0.03 13.89 -7.32
N ALA A 18 -0.86 12.87 -7.30
CA ALA A 18 -0.83 11.83 -6.28
C ALA A 18 -0.07 10.60 -6.80
N ALA A 19 0.86 10.08 -5.99
CA ALA A 19 1.48 8.78 -6.25
C ALA A 19 0.40 7.69 -6.26
N VAL A 20 0.33 6.90 -7.33
CA VAL A 20 -0.72 5.89 -7.51
C VAL A 20 -0.20 4.56 -7.00
N TRP A 21 -0.63 4.15 -5.80
CA TRP A 21 -0.03 3.02 -5.09
C TRP A 21 0.11 1.73 -5.91
N GLN A 22 -0.84 1.42 -6.81
CA GLN A 22 -0.74 0.22 -7.68
C GLN A 22 0.46 0.25 -8.64
N LYS A 23 1.10 1.40 -8.82
CA LYS A 23 2.21 1.64 -9.75
C LYS A 23 3.51 1.98 -9.02
N GLU A 24 3.48 2.03 -7.69
CA GLU A 24 4.65 2.27 -6.86
C GLU A 24 5.30 0.93 -6.48
N PRO A 25 6.59 0.89 -6.10
CA PRO A 25 7.22 -0.29 -5.49
C PRO A 25 6.69 -0.55 -4.06
N GLU A 26 6.76 -1.80 -3.59
CA GLU A 26 6.27 -2.18 -2.25
C GLU A 26 7.04 -1.39 -1.18
N GLY A 27 6.36 -0.92 -0.13
CA GLY A 27 6.99 -0.06 0.86
C GLY A 27 5.98 0.73 1.66
N ALA A 28 6.13 2.05 1.71
CA ALA A 28 5.26 2.98 2.43
C ALA A 28 4.14 3.55 1.55
N ARG A 29 3.56 2.73 0.65
CA ARG A 29 2.56 3.20 -0.31
C ARG A 29 1.29 3.67 0.40
N THR A 30 0.75 4.83 0.00
CA THR A 30 -0.54 5.34 0.51
C THR A 30 -1.70 4.58 -0.12
N VAL A 31 -2.50 3.89 0.70
CA VAL A 31 -3.64 3.07 0.25
C VAL A 31 -4.96 3.84 0.41
N CYS A 32 -5.08 4.65 1.47
CA CYS A 32 -6.21 5.55 1.69
C CYS A 32 -5.82 7.02 1.49
N TYR A 33 -6.18 7.60 0.35
CA TYR A 33 -5.90 9.01 0.04
C TYR A 33 -6.72 10.00 0.88
N CYS A 34 -7.76 9.53 1.59
CA CYS A 34 -8.60 10.37 2.43
C CYS A 34 -8.02 10.59 3.83
N PHE A 35 -7.47 9.52 4.43
CA PHE A 35 -7.05 9.52 5.84
C PHE A 35 -5.57 9.17 6.03
N GLY A 36 -4.83 8.89 4.95
CA GLY A 36 -3.39 8.68 5.00
C GLY A 36 -2.94 7.27 5.33
N GLU A 37 -3.86 6.29 5.47
CA GLU A 37 -3.46 4.89 5.71
C GLU A 37 -2.49 4.40 4.64
N ASN A 38 -1.36 3.89 5.09
CA ASN A 38 -0.26 3.42 4.24
C ASN A 38 0.29 2.07 4.70
N GLU A 39 0.96 1.38 3.78
CA GLU A 39 1.49 0.03 4.01
C GLU A 39 2.56 -0.04 5.12
N ALA A 40 3.29 1.05 5.38
CA ALA A 40 4.33 1.06 6.41
C ALA A 40 3.73 1.06 7.83
N GLU A 41 2.77 1.94 8.08
CA GLU A 41 2.07 2.02 9.37
C GLU A 41 1.25 0.75 9.63
N ILE A 42 0.54 0.25 8.63
CA ILE A 42 -0.19 -1.03 8.71
C ILE A 42 0.76 -2.16 9.12
N ARG A 43 1.93 -2.24 8.48
CA ARG A 43 2.94 -3.26 8.80
C ARG A 43 3.48 -3.09 10.22
N ALA A 44 3.77 -1.86 10.64
CA ALA A 44 4.26 -1.57 11.98
C ALA A 44 3.25 -2.01 13.07
N GLU A 45 1.96 -1.74 12.86
CA GLU A 45 0.89 -2.21 13.76
C GLU A 45 0.84 -3.73 13.86
N VAL A 46 0.91 -4.42 12.70
CA VAL A 46 0.89 -5.88 12.66
C VAL A 46 2.11 -6.45 13.38
N ILE A 47 3.30 -5.87 13.21
CA ILE A 47 4.52 -6.28 13.92
C ILE A 47 4.36 -6.10 15.43
N ALA A 48 3.82 -4.96 15.86
CA ALA A 48 3.72 -4.63 17.27
C ALA A 48 2.61 -5.41 18.00
N THR A 49 1.51 -5.72 17.32
CA THR A 49 0.28 -6.19 17.97
C THR A 49 -0.31 -7.47 17.39
N GLY A 50 0.24 -7.98 16.28
CA GLY A 50 -0.30 -9.10 15.52
C GLY A 50 -1.46 -8.74 14.59
N THR A 51 -1.96 -7.50 14.61
CA THR A 51 -3.07 -7.03 13.77
C THR A 51 -2.90 -5.55 13.39
N SER A 52 -3.79 -5.00 12.55
CA SER A 52 -3.86 -3.56 12.27
C SER A 52 -5.31 -3.09 12.34
N LEU A 53 -5.51 -1.90 12.90
CA LEU A 53 -6.84 -1.28 13.03
C LEU A 53 -7.17 -0.33 11.84
N ALA A 54 -6.35 -0.33 10.79
CA ALA A 54 -6.52 0.54 9.63
C ALA A 54 -7.90 0.39 8.97
N VAL A 55 -8.42 -0.83 8.88
CA VAL A 55 -9.74 -1.10 8.31
C VAL A 55 -10.83 -0.46 9.19
N GLU A 56 -10.74 -0.64 10.50
CA GLU A 56 -11.68 -0.09 11.48
C GLU A 56 -11.67 1.43 11.48
N ARG A 57 -10.48 2.06 11.48
CA ARG A 57 -10.34 3.52 11.37
C ARG A 57 -10.99 4.04 10.09
N VAL A 58 -10.68 3.47 8.94
CA VAL A 58 -11.27 3.89 7.66
C VAL A 58 -12.79 3.72 7.67
N ARG A 59 -13.32 2.61 8.21
CA ARG A 59 -14.78 2.41 8.37
C ARG A 59 -15.43 3.49 9.23
N GLN A 60 -14.83 3.84 10.36
CA GLN A 60 -15.36 4.89 11.23
C GLN A 60 -15.42 6.25 10.51
N HIS A 61 -14.40 6.58 9.73
CA HIS A 61 -14.41 7.81 8.94
C HIS A 61 -15.44 7.79 7.80
N ILE A 62 -15.64 6.64 7.14
CA ILE A 62 -16.70 6.48 6.12
C ILE A 62 -18.07 6.67 6.75
N GLN A 63 -18.36 6.00 7.88
CA GLN A 63 -19.64 6.10 8.59
C GLN A 63 -19.93 7.52 9.07
N ALA A 64 -18.88 8.27 9.42
CA ALA A 64 -19.00 9.68 9.79
C ALA A 64 -19.08 10.65 8.60
N GLY A 65 -19.22 10.15 7.36
CA GLY A 65 -19.36 10.99 6.17
C GLY A 65 -18.10 11.79 5.80
N ARG A 66 -16.92 11.35 6.24
CA ARG A 66 -15.65 12.08 6.02
C ARG A 66 -14.88 11.64 4.78
N CYS A 67 -15.34 10.63 4.01
CA CYS A 67 -14.66 10.26 2.75
C CYS A 67 -15.04 11.24 1.63
N ALA A 68 -14.08 11.48 0.74
CA ALA A 68 -14.28 12.08 -0.57
C ALA A 68 -13.53 11.24 -1.61
N CYS A 69 -13.78 9.93 -1.60
CA CYS A 69 -13.03 8.92 -2.33
C CYS A 69 -13.11 9.16 -3.86
N GLU A 70 -14.25 9.64 -4.34
CA GLU A 70 -14.55 10.04 -5.72
C GLU A 70 -13.70 11.20 -6.24
N VAL A 71 -13.14 12.02 -5.34
CA VAL A 71 -12.24 13.14 -5.69
C VAL A 71 -10.79 12.84 -5.33
N ARG A 72 -10.55 12.24 -4.15
CA ARG A 72 -9.20 12.10 -3.57
C ARG A 72 -8.49 10.83 -4.01
N ASN A 73 -9.21 9.73 -4.26
CA ASN A 73 -8.60 8.49 -4.73
C ASN A 73 -8.44 8.54 -6.25
N PRO A 74 -7.23 8.36 -6.82
CA PRO A 74 -7.05 8.34 -8.27
C PRO A 74 -7.92 7.31 -9.00
N ARG A 75 -8.37 6.25 -8.32
CA ARG A 75 -9.32 5.26 -8.88
C ARG A 75 -10.79 5.72 -8.89
N GLY A 76 -11.12 6.80 -8.19
CA GLY A 76 -12.50 7.31 -8.05
C GLY A 76 -13.45 6.41 -7.26
N VAL A 77 -12.95 5.39 -6.54
CA VAL A 77 -13.77 4.43 -5.79
C VAL A 77 -13.30 4.31 -4.32
N CYS A 78 -14.13 3.73 -3.47
CA CYS A 78 -13.82 3.54 -2.06
C CYS A 78 -12.55 2.68 -1.85
N CYS A 79 -11.63 3.18 -1.03
CA CYS A 79 -10.35 2.52 -0.75
C CYS A 79 -10.45 1.33 0.22
N LEU A 80 -11.61 1.10 0.86
CA LEU A 80 -11.75 0.13 1.96
C LEU A 80 -11.28 -1.29 1.58
N GLY A 81 -11.57 -1.73 0.35
CA GLY A 81 -11.11 -3.03 -0.16
C GLY A 81 -9.58 -3.10 -0.30
N ASP A 82 -8.96 -2.02 -0.79
CA ASP A 82 -7.51 -1.93 -0.95
C ASP A 82 -6.80 -1.91 0.43
N VAL A 83 -7.39 -1.23 1.43
CA VAL A 83 -6.89 -1.20 2.82
C VAL A 83 -6.98 -2.59 3.45
N ALA A 84 -8.12 -3.29 3.32
CA ALA A 84 -8.26 -4.66 3.82
C ALA A 84 -7.26 -5.62 3.17
N ALA A 85 -7.01 -5.47 1.87
CA ALA A 85 -5.99 -6.25 1.17
C ALA A 85 -4.57 -5.94 1.68
N ALA A 86 -4.26 -4.68 1.99
CA ALA A 86 -2.97 -4.29 2.56
C ALA A 86 -2.74 -4.90 3.95
N VAL A 87 -3.74 -4.87 4.83
CA VAL A 87 -3.69 -5.52 6.16
C VAL A 87 -3.45 -7.04 6.01
N LYS A 88 -4.17 -7.70 5.09
CA LYS A 88 -3.98 -9.13 4.84
C LYS A 88 -2.57 -9.46 4.36
N ARG A 89 -2.00 -8.65 3.44
CA ARG A 89 -0.62 -8.82 2.97
C ARG A 89 0.38 -8.64 4.11
N ALA A 90 0.21 -7.63 4.96
CA ALA A 90 1.07 -7.38 6.11
C ALA A 90 1.05 -8.53 7.12
N ALA A 91 -0.15 -9.06 7.45
CA ALA A 91 -0.30 -10.21 8.33
C ALA A 91 0.33 -11.49 7.74
N ALA A 92 0.12 -11.75 6.44
CA ALA A 92 0.72 -12.90 5.77
C ALA A 92 2.25 -12.86 5.74
N ALA A 93 2.84 -11.66 5.56
CA ALA A 93 4.29 -11.48 5.58
C ALA A 93 4.93 -11.80 6.95
N MET A 94 4.18 -11.68 8.05
CA MET A 94 4.63 -12.08 9.39
C MET A 94 4.54 -13.58 9.64
N ALA A 95 3.58 -14.26 9.01
CA ALA A 95 3.38 -15.69 9.12
C ALA A 95 4.33 -16.52 8.23
N ALA A 96 4.94 -15.90 7.22
CA ALA A 96 5.93 -16.55 6.37
C ALA A 96 7.29 -16.66 7.10
N PRO A 97 7.95 -17.82 7.10
CA PRO A 97 9.29 -17.94 7.69
C PRO A 97 10.27 -17.04 6.94
N VAL A 98 10.92 -16.13 7.66
CA VAL A 98 12.00 -15.27 7.13
C VAL A 98 13.18 -16.17 6.73
N SER A 99 13.38 -16.38 5.44
CA SER A 99 14.62 -16.97 4.93
C SER A 99 15.71 -15.88 4.93
N LEU A 100 16.69 -16.01 5.82
CA LEU A 100 17.88 -15.15 5.86
C LEU A 100 18.80 -15.51 4.67
N PRO A 101 19.44 -14.53 4.01
CA PRO A 101 20.41 -14.82 2.97
C PRO A 101 21.66 -15.50 3.54
N ASP A 102 21.98 -16.67 2.99
CA ASP A 102 23.13 -17.50 3.35
C ASP A 102 24.46 -16.79 3.00
N LYS A 103 25.23 -16.40 4.04
CA LYS A 103 26.57 -15.80 3.92
C LYS A 103 27.68 -16.85 3.88
N SER A 104 27.46 -18.04 3.32
CA SER A 104 28.48 -19.07 3.21
C SER A 104 29.07 -19.19 1.79
N ARG A 105 29.77 -18.14 1.32
CA ARG A 105 30.79 -18.27 0.25
C ARG A 105 31.63 -16.99 0.15
N SER A 106 32.65 -16.90 0.98
CA SER A 106 33.91 -16.26 0.61
C SER A 106 35.03 -17.05 1.29
N ARG A 107 35.43 -18.13 0.61
CA ARG A 107 36.70 -18.82 0.89
C ARG A 107 37.77 -17.99 0.19
N LEU A 108 38.78 -17.57 0.96
CA LEU A 108 40.02 -17.00 0.48
C LEU A 108 40.55 -17.82 -0.71
N GLU A 109 40.78 -17.16 -1.84
CA GLU A 109 41.78 -17.60 -2.82
C GLU A 109 42.97 -16.65 -2.65
N ILE A 110 43.97 -17.15 -1.93
CA ILE A 110 45.34 -16.63 -1.98
C ILE A 110 45.94 -17.24 -3.25
N GLN A 111 46.34 -16.37 -4.18
CA GLN A 111 47.36 -16.68 -5.16
C GLN A 111 48.32 -15.50 -5.27
#